data_AF-A0A349S568-F1
#
_entry.id   AF-A0A349S568-F1
#
_cell.length_a   1.000
_cell.length_b   1.000
_cell.length_c   1.000
_cell.angle_alpha   90.00
_cell.angle_beta   90.00
_cell.angle_gamma   90.00
#
_symmetry.space_group_name_H-M   'P 1'
#
loop_
_entity.id
_entity.type
_entity.pdbx_description
1 polymer ?
#
loop_
_entity_poly.entity_id
_entity_poly.type
_entity_poly.pdbx_seq_one_letter_code
_entity_poly.pdbx_strand_id
1 'polypeptide(L)' 'MASFKAIIVMIIWTAIAGFGLYSIGAHENYRDIMWAVGTGIALLVIHMINMALYFKIAGEKPFAWFK' A
#
# COMPACT_ATOMS: atom_id res chain seq x y z
N MET A 1 -4.40 2.55 -20.06
CA MET A 1 -3.88 1.17 -19.89
C MET A 1 -2.77 1.07 -18.84
N ALA A 2 -1.77 1.95 -18.82
CA ALA A 2 -0.69 1.90 -17.82
C ALA A 2 -1.19 2.06 -16.37
N SER A 3 -2.12 2.99 -16.10
CA SER A 3 -2.72 3.16 -14.78
C SER A 3 -3.51 1.93 -14.32
N PHE A 4 -4.19 1.22 -15.23
CA PHE A 4 -4.88 -0.03 -14.91
C PHE A 4 -3.89 -1.12 -14.51
N LYS A 5 -2.77 -1.27 -15.24
CA LYS A 5 -1.69 -2.19 -14.86
C LYS A 5 -1.08 -1.82 -13.51
N ALA A 6 -0.87 -0.53 -13.24
CA ALA A 6 -0.38 -0.05 -11.95
C ALA A 6 -1.32 -0.44 -10.80
N ILE A 7 -2.64 -0.23 -10.98
CA ILE A 7 -3.65 -0.59 -9.99
C ILE A 7 -3.63 -2.11 -9.70
N ILE A 8 -3.54 -2.96 -10.72
CA ILE A 8 -3.44 -4.42 -10.52
C ILE A 8 -2.21 -4.76 -9.66
N VAL A 9 -1.05 -4.19 -9.98
CA VAL A 9 0.19 -4.45 -9.24
C VAL A 9 0.09 -3.96 -7.79
N MET A 10 -0.52 -2.80 -7.56
CA MET A 10 -0.80 -2.27 -6.22
C MET A 10 -1.75 -3.17 -5.42
N ILE A 11 -2.79 -3.71 -6.05
CA ILE A 11 -3.72 -4.65 -5.39
C ILE A 11 -2.97 -5.91 -4.95
N ILE A 12 -2.14 -6.48 -5.83
CA ILE A 12 -1.33 -7.66 -5.50
C ILE A 12 -0.39 -7.35 -4.32
N TRP A 13 0.34 -6.23 -4.38
CA TRP A 13 1.20 -5.81 -3.28
C TRP A 13 0.43 -5.62 -1.96
N THR A 14 -0.70 -4.94 -2.03
CA THR A 14 -1.54 -4.68 -0.86
C THR A 14 -2.10 -5.97 -0.27
N ALA A 15 -2.48 -6.94 -1.09
CA ALA A 15 -2.93 -8.25 -0.64
C ALA A 15 -1.81 -9.04 0.06
N ILE A 16 -0.59 -9.02 -0.48
CA ILE A 16 0.58 -9.65 0.14
C ILE A 16 0.89 -9.00 1.49
N ALA A 17 0.92 -7.67 1.53
CA ALA A 17 1.18 -6.92 2.76
C ALA A 17 0.08 -7.15 3.81
N GLY A 18 -1.18 -7.16 3.39
CA GLY A 18 -2.32 -7.46 4.25
C GLY A 18 -2.27 -8.88 4.81
N PHE A 19 -1.91 -9.88 3.99
CA PHE A 19 -1.68 -11.25 4.46
C PHE A 19 -0.57 -11.29 5.51
N GLY A 20 0.56 -10.62 5.25
CA GLY A 20 1.67 -10.54 6.22
C GLY A 20 1.26 -9.94 7.56
N LEU A 21 0.53 -8.81 7.55
CA LEU A 21 0.01 -8.18 8.76
C LEU A 21 -0.99 -9.07 9.51
N TYR A 22 -1.83 -9.79 8.76
CA TYR A 22 -2.79 -10.73 9.33
C TYR A 22 -2.08 -11.91 9.99
N SER A 23 -1.08 -12.51 9.32
CA SER A 23 -0.32 -13.66 9.83
C SER A 23 0.45 -13.36 11.12
N ILE A 24 0.89 -12.12 11.35
CA ILE A 24 1.55 -11.71 12.60
C ILE A 24 0.55 -11.24 13.68
N GLY A 25 -0.75 -11.33 13.43
CA GLY A 25 -1.78 -10.95 14.40
C GLY A 25 -1.85 -9.44 14.67
N ALA A 26 -1.45 -8.59 13.71
CA ALA A 26 -1.49 -7.13 13.90
C ALA A 26 -2.91 -6.63 14.23
N HIS A 27 -3.93 -7.28 13.67
CA HIS A 27 -5.34 -6.97 13.89
C HIS A 27 -5.85 -7.35 15.30
N GLU A 28 -5.16 -8.23 16.03
CA GLU A 28 -5.56 -8.66 17.38
C GLU A 28 -4.99 -7.73 18.45
N ASN A 29 -3.88 -7.04 18.15
CA ASN A 29 -3.11 -6.26 19.12
C ASN A 29 -3.32 -4.74 19.01
N TYR A 30 -4.39 -4.29 18.35
CA TYR A 30 -4.65 -2.86 18.07
C TYR A 30 -4.80 -1.97 19.33
N ARG A 31 -5.02 -2.57 20.51
CA ARG A 31 -5.13 -1.85 21.79
C ARG A 31 -3.79 -1.61 22.46
N ASP A 32 -2.77 -2.39 22.12
CA ASP A 32 -1.42 -2.17 22.61
C ASP A 32 -0.78 -1.01 21.83
N ILE A 33 -0.24 -0.02 22.53
CA ILE A 33 0.27 1.21 21.91
C ILE A 33 1.44 0.95 20.97
N MET A 34 2.32 0.00 21.30
CA MET A 34 3.48 -0.32 20.47
C MET A 34 3.03 -1.02 19.19
N TRP A 35 2.07 -1.94 19.30
CA TRP A 35 1.46 -2.58 18.14
C TRP A 35 0.64 -1.61 17.28
N ALA A 36 -0.11 -0.69 17.88
CA ALA A 36 -0.89 0.30 17.16
C ALA A 36 0.02 1.25 16.35
N VAL A 37 1.07 1.78 16.99
CA VAL A 37 2.06 2.64 16.32
C VAL A 37 2.82 1.86 15.25
N GLY A 38 3.28 0.65 15.55
CA GLY A 38 3.99 -0.20 14.60
C GLY A 38 3.14 -0.54 13.37
N THR A 39 1.87 -0.90 13.56
CA THR A 39 0.93 -1.19 12.49
C THR A 39 0.63 0.08 11.67
N GLY A 40 0.45 1.23 12.33
CA GLY A 40 0.26 2.51 11.66
C GLY A 40 1.44 2.87 10.76
N ILE A 41 2.67 2.75 11.27
CA ILE A 41 3.89 2.99 10.48
C ILE A 41 3.98 2.00 9.31
N ALA A 42 3.71 0.72 9.55
CA ALA A 42 3.73 -0.29 8.49
C ALA A 42 2.74 0.05 7.37
N LEU A 43 1.50 0.45 7.71
CA LEU A 43 0.49 0.85 6.74
C LEU A 43 0.91 2.09 5.94
N LEU A 44 1.55 3.07 6.58
CA LEU A 44 2.10 4.24 5.88
C LEU A 44 3.20 3.84 4.88
N VAL A 45 4.11 2.95 5.27
CA VAL A 45 5.16 2.43 4.38
C VAL A 45 4.55 1.66 3.21
N ILE A 46 3.57 0.77 3.46
CA ILE A 46 2.85 0.03 2.41
C ILE A 46 2.19 1.02 1.44
N HIS A 47 1.58 2.09 1.95
CA HIS A 47 0.98 3.14 1.13
C HIS A 47 2.01 3.90 0.28
N MET A 48 3.16 4.27 0.85
CA MET A 48 4.25 4.90 0.11
C MET A 48 4.79 4.00 -1.01
N ILE A 49 4.92 2.69 -0.77
CA ILE A 49 5.31 1.72 -1.79
C ILE A 49 4.24 1.64 -2.89
N ASN A 50 2.96 1.67 -2.54
CA ASN A 50 1.86 1.75 -3.52
C ASN A 50 2.00 2.97 -4.44
N MET A 51 2.31 4.14 -3.88
CA MET A 51 2.54 5.35 -4.68
C MET A 51 3.78 5.22 -5.57
N ALA A 52 4.88 4.65 -5.05
CA ALA A 52 6.09 4.39 -5.84
C ALA A 52 5.83 3.42 -7.00
N LEU A 53 5.08 2.33 -6.77
CA LEU A 53 4.65 1.39 -7.80
C LEU A 53 3.80 2.08 -8.87
N TYR A 54 2.85 2.92 -8.43
CA TYR A 54 2.00 3.67 -9.34
C TYR A 54 2.82 4.59 -10.25
N PHE A 55 3.65 5.46 -9.68
CA PHE A 55 4.45 6.40 -10.47
C PHE A 55 5.47 5.69 -11.38
N LYS A 56 6.06 4.58 -10.94
CA LYS A 56 6.98 3.79 -11.75
C LYS A 56 6.32 3.16 -12.97
N ILE A 57 5.05 2.72 -12.85
CA ILE A 57 4.35 1.99 -13.91
C ILE A 57 3.51 2.92 -14.78
N ALA A 58 2.75 3.83 -14.17
CA ALA A 58 1.87 4.76 -14.87
C ALA A 58 2.59 6.04 -15.35
N GLY A 59 3.77 6.34 -14.79
CA GLY A 59 4.56 7.52 -15.08
C GLY A 59 4.18 8.76 -14.25
N GLU A 60 5.05 9.77 -14.25
CA GLU A 60 4.94 11.00 -13.45
C GLU A 60 4.04 12.07 -14.10
N LYS A 61 2.87 11.68 -14.62
CA LYS A 61 1.86 12.67 -15.08
C LYS A 61 0.58 12.61 -14.24
N PRO A 62 0.65 12.85 -12.91
CA PRO A 62 -0.53 12.90 -12.07
C PRO A 62 -1.50 14.05 -12.45
N PHE A 63 -1.05 15.01 -13.26
CA PHE A 63 -1.85 16.17 -13.71
C PHE A 63 -2.51 15.98 -15.09
N ALA A 64 -2.19 14.92 -15.84
CA ALA A 64 -2.72 14.70 -17.18
C ALA A 64 -4.04 13.90 -17.20
N TRP A 65 -4.73 13.81 -16.06
CA TRP A 65 -6.00 13.10 -15.92
C TRP A 65 -7.13 13.78 -16.71
N PHE A 66 -6.96 15.07 -17.01
CA PHE A 66 -7.77 15.81 -17.96
C PHE A 66 -6.89 16.18 -19.15
N LYS A 67 -7.17 15.57 -20.30
CA LYS A 67 -6.72 16.02 -21.61
C LYS A 67 -7.90 16.63 -22.32
#